data_AF-A0A4V0XP59-F1
#
_entry.id   AF-A0A4V0XP59-F1
#
_cell.length_a   1.000
_cell.length_b   1.000
_cell.length_c   1.000
_cell.angle_alpha   90.00
_cell.angle_beta   90.00
_cell.angle_gamma   90.00
#
_symmetry.space_group_name_H-M   'P 1'
#
loop_
_entity.id
_entity.type
_entity.pdbx_description
1 polymer ?
#
loop_
_entity_poly.entity_id
_entity_poly.type
_entity_poly.pdbx_seq_one_letter_code
_entity_poly.pdbx_strand_id
1 'polypeptide(L)'
;MCIRLLLVLICCGLLRGEDRVLTATCADVVAAGKPLVIHALVRSGKPVWAVAAAPGWNRVRWAVDPAQLQVDGDQLAGRLALSLTSDGYIPPVGTSIPVEVVLAGLTWKGTRSGDAVAGSATSAWSSAALPDPLRFTIHGDNCVFFPKHGPGKGRRMTVVVPVAQGAAHAVRLVPPGSPTDTGCSAAVTSSEVRCDGPLLRATIASTIRHQGGATSAAVMRFEALVVGEQLHGLVATTWDGKDQEPGWCTGSVLAGVPDLRTAQLRLTLDALVSQGGYCDLYLNLVDGKVTSGFATTPNDGNSTHVIDSTDLVWADGKIAGGVRLTLMPDPWKHPVAAPTKAEVAISAVVRGADASGTYRGTVGTVPVTGEVVGGLDPAVAEGRLKSLTIKFENGLSGGNEYQNRAFINVQLDGQGVVIGGKVSNNHTALDGSVSGGSVRIVDGRLAGTVEATIGAAGKTTTGRYQFTYEGVAVGNLATGGFTVTDPAGVQKSERFWAAVARE
;
A
#
# COMPACT_ATOMS: atom_id res chain seq x y z
N MET A 1 -15.76 31.59 -9.25
CA MET A 1 -17.14 31.18 -8.93
C MET A 1 -17.18 30.85 -7.45
N CYS A 2 -17.84 31.66 -6.62
CA CYS A 2 -17.87 31.49 -5.17
C CYS A 2 -19.17 30.77 -4.80
N ILE A 3 -19.11 29.49 -4.43
CA ILE A 3 -20.28 28.71 -4.03
C ILE A 3 -20.49 28.96 -2.54
N ARG A 4 -21.59 29.62 -2.16
CA ARG A 4 -22.03 29.77 -0.76
C ARG A 4 -23.11 28.73 -0.50
N LEU A 5 -22.83 27.72 0.32
CA LEU A 5 -23.83 26.77 0.80
C LEU A 5 -24.20 27.11 2.25
N LEU A 6 -25.51 27.18 2.53
CA LEU A 6 -26.07 27.40 3.86
C LEU A 6 -26.90 26.16 4.24
N LEU A 7 -26.54 25.48 5.32
CA LEU A 7 -27.33 24.39 5.90
C LEU A 7 -27.61 24.74 7.37
N VAL A 8 -28.85 24.62 7.85
CA VAL A 8 -29.28 25.01 9.20
C VAL A 8 -30.07 23.86 9.83
N LEU A 9 -29.76 23.44 11.07
CA LEU A 9 -30.74 22.82 12.00
C LEU A 9 -30.24 22.73 13.48
N ILE A 10 -31.18 22.72 14.44
CA ILE A 10 -31.01 23.03 15.89
C ILE A 10 -31.20 21.79 16.82
N CYS A 11 -30.50 21.79 17.98
CA CYS A 11 -30.79 21.23 19.34
C CYS A 11 -29.71 20.33 20.01
N CYS A 12 -29.65 20.42 21.35
CA CYS A 12 -28.49 20.23 22.25
C CYS A 12 -28.32 18.87 22.97
N GLY A 13 -27.07 18.57 23.36
CA GLY A 13 -26.66 17.68 24.45
C GLY A 13 -25.25 18.03 24.93
N LEU A 14 -25.06 18.25 26.24
CA LEU A 14 -23.78 18.68 26.86
C LEU A 14 -23.14 17.50 27.60
N LEU A 15 -21.99 17.04 27.14
CA LEU A 15 -21.07 16.21 27.91
C LEU A 15 -19.69 16.88 27.80
N ARG A 16 -19.24 17.54 28.87
CA ARG A 16 -17.94 18.23 28.93
C ARG A 16 -16.86 17.25 29.41
N GLY A 17 -15.74 17.13 28.68
CA GLY A 17 -14.50 16.56 29.22
C GLY A 17 -13.83 15.44 28.43
N GLU A 18 -14.45 14.89 27.40
CA GLU A 18 -13.86 13.81 26.60
C GLU A 18 -13.29 14.31 25.26
N ASP A 19 -12.17 13.72 24.84
CA ASP A 19 -11.64 13.85 23.48
C ASP A 19 -12.64 13.25 22.49
N ARG A 20 -12.94 13.97 21.41
CA ARG A 20 -13.91 13.54 20.38
C ARG A 20 -13.40 13.77 18.98
N VAL A 21 -13.68 12.84 18.09
CA VAL A 21 -13.56 13.07 16.65
C VAL A 21 -14.93 13.40 16.09
N LEU A 22 -15.09 14.60 15.56
CA LEU A 22 -16.28 15.03 14.83
C LEU A 22 -16.03 14.89 13.33
N THR A 23 -17.02 14.37 12.60
CA THR A 23 -17.00 14.29 11.14
C THR A 23 -18.15 15.10 10.56
N ALA A 24 -17.84 16.06 9.70
CA ALA A 24 -18.81 16.87 8.97
C ALA A 24 -18.71 16.55 7.47
N THR A 25 -19.83 16.31 6.81
CA THR A 25 -19.88 16.09 5.36
C THR A 25 -20.64 17.22 4.70
N CYS A 26 -19.96 17.96 3.83
CA CYS A 26 -20.53 19.02 3.03
C CYS A 26 -20.78 18.48 1.62
N ALA A 27 -22.04 18.20 1.28
CA ALA A 27 -22.43 17.75 -0.05
C ALA A 27 -22.12 18.83 -1.11
N ASP A 28 -21.78 18.39 -2.32
CA ASP A 28 -21.67 19.23 -3.52
C ASP A 28 -20.70 20.43 -3.43
N VAL A 29 -19.73 20.40 -2.52
CA VAL A 29 -18.70 21.45 -2.38
C VAL A 29 -17.65 21.36 -3.49
N VAL A 30 -17.39 20.14 -3.97
CA VAL A 30 -16.33 19.84 -4.90
C VAL A 30 -16.91 19.56 -6.28
N ALA A 31 -16.12 19.83 -7.34
CA ALA A 31 -16.55 19.60 -8.72
C ALA A 31 -17.19 18.22 -8.93
N ALA A 32 -18.22 18.17 -9.77
CA ALA A 32 -19.04 16.98 -10.06
C ALA A 32 -19.86 16.44 -8.86
N GLY A 33 -20.31 17.33 -7.96
CA GLY A 33 -21.22 16.99 -6.87
C GLY A 33 -20.58 16.07 -5.81
N LYS A 34 -19.25 16.15 -5.65
CA LYS A 34 -18.53 15.30 -4.70
C LYS A 34 -18.51 15.96 -3.32
N PRO A 35 -18.68 15.16 -2.24
CA PRO A 35 -18.70 15.71 -0.89
C PRO A 35 -17.30 16.12 -0.44
N LEU A 36 -17.22 17.19 0.35
CA LEU A 36 -16.08 17.50 1.19
C LEU A 36 -16.35 16.98 2.61
N VAL A 37 -15.51 16.08 3.09
CA VAL A 37 -15.58 15.50 4.44
C VAL A 37 -14.51 16.17 5.29
N ILE A 38 -14.89 16.68 6.46
CA ILE A 38 -14.00 17.32 7.44
C ILE A 38 -14.01 16.48 8.70
N HIS A 39 -12.82 16.09 9.16
CA HIS A 39 -12.63 15.43 10.44
C HIS A 39 -11.93 16.39 11.41
N ALA A 40 -12.45 16.56 12.61
CA ALA A 40 -11.91 17.44 13.63
C ALA A 40 -11.77 16.73 14.97
N LEU A 41 -10.59 16.80 15.58
CA LEU A 41 -10.37 16.42 16.97
C LEU A 41 -10.74 17.57 17.88
N VAL A 42 -11.65 17.33 18.81
CA VAL A 42 -12.12 18.27 19.82
C VAL A 42 -11.65 17.80 21.19
N ARG A 43 -10.94 18.67 21.91
CA ARG A 43 -10.52 18.45 23.30
C ARG A 43 -11.06 19.53 24.19
N SER A 44 -11.69 19.15 25.31
CA SER A 44 -12.27 20.11 26.25
C SER A 44 -13.19 21.14 25.58
N GLY A 45 -13.96 20.69 24.58
CA GLY A 45 -14.89 21.52 23.80
C GLY A 45 -14.24 22.46 22.77
N LYS A 46 -12.95 22.31 22.47
CA LYS A 46 -12.25 23.11 21.45
C LYS A 46 -11.65 22.22 20.36
N PRO A 47 -11.83 22.54 19.06
CA PRO A 47 -11.06 21.91 17.99
C PRO A 47 -9.57 22.16 18.22
N VAL A 48 -8.77 21.10 18.22
CA VAL A 48 -7.30 21.18 18.35
C VAL A 48 -6.58 20.70 17.09
N TRP A 49 -7.29 19.98 16.22
CA TRP A 49 -6.74 19.48 14.96
C TRP A 49 -7.89 19.23 13.98
N ALA A 50 -7.70 19.51 12.68
CA ALA A 50 -8.69 19.19 11.66
C ALA A 50 -8.09 18.96 10.26
N VAL A 51 -8.75 18.10 9.48
CA VAL A 51 -8.39 17.80 8.08
C VAL A 51 -9.64 17.68 7.24
N ALA A 52 -9.55 18.10 5.98
CA ALA A 52 -10.57 17.91 4.98
C ALA A 52 -10.12 16.94 3.88
N ALA A 53 -11.07 16.19 3.33
CA ALA A 53 -10.90 15.22 2.27
C ALA A 53 -12.08 15.31 1.30
N ALA A 54 -11.88 14.96 0.03
CA ALA A 54 -12.96 14.83 -0.94
C ALA A 54 -12.98 13.41 -1.52
N PRO A 55 -13.54 12.42 -0.80
CA PRO A 55 -13.55 11.04 -1.24
C PRO A 55 -14.16 10.89 -2.63
N GLY A 56 -13.48 10.16 -3.52
CA GLY A 56 -13.94 9.93 -4.88
C GLY A 56 -13.77 11.11 -5.84
N TRP A 57 -13.24 12.25 -5.40
CA TRP A 57 -12.77 13.32 -6.30
C TRP A 57 -11.25 13.31 -6.44
N ASN A 58 -10.54 13.37 -5.31
CA ASN A 58 -9.10 13.59 -5.28
C ASN A 58 -8.46 12.84 -4.10
N ARG A 59 -7.20 12.44 -4.26
CA ARG A 59 -6.39 11.84 -3.21
C ARG A 59 -5.77 12.87 -2.26
N VAL A 60 -5.70 14.15 -2.66
CA VAL A 60 -5.24 15.25 -1.80
C VAL A 60 -6.15 15.41 -0.58
N ARG A 61 -5.56 15.86 0.52
CA ARG A 61 -6.23 16.30 1.74
C ARG A 61 -5.90 17.77 1.95
N TRP A 62 -6.67 18.46 2.79
CA TRP A 62 -6.45 19.87 3.07
C TRP A 62 -6.41 20.10 4.57
N ALA A 63 -5.40 20.83 5.02
CA ALA A 63 -5.27 21.20 6.41
C ALA A 63 -6.40 22.19 6.71
N VAL A 64 -7.13 21.93 7.79
CA VAL A 64 -8.17 22.84 8.26
C VAL A 64 -7.61 23.52 9.49
N ASP A 65 -7.58 24.84 9.49
CA ASP A 65 -7.20 25.60 10.68
C ASP A 65 -8.26 25.35 11.77
N PRO A 66 -7.92 24.65 12.87
CA PRO A 66 -8.89 24.35 13.91
C PRO A 66 -9.41 25.62 14.59
N ALA A 67 -8.70 26.76 14.53
CA ALA A 67 -9.17 28.03 15.07
C ALA A 67 -10.36 28.63 14.28
N GLN A 68 -10.58 28.18 13.04
CA GLN A 68 -11.73 28.56 12.21
C GLN A 68 -12.99 27.73 12.53
N LEU A 69 -12.85 26.72 13.39
CA LEU A 69 -13.91 25.85 13.84
C LEU A 69 -14.36 26.23 15.26
N GLN A 70 -15.65 26.09 15.51
CA GLN A 70 -16.29 26.26 16.79
C GLN A 70 -17.12 25.02 17.09
N VAL A 71 -17.17 24.65 18.38
CA VAL A 71 -17.99 23.54 18.85
C VAL A 71 -19.07 24.10 19.76
N ASP A 72 -20.32 23.89 19.39
CA ASP A 72 -21.48 24.22 20.21
C ASP A 72 -22.26 22.93 20.52
N GLY A 73 -22.07 22.39 21.72
CA GLY A 73 -22.55 21.05 22.07
C GLY A 73 -21.92 19.98 21.18
N ASP A 74 -22.75 19.29 20.39
CA ASP A 74 -22.33 18.28 19.42
C ASP A 74 -22.26 18.82 17.97
N GLN A 75 -22.36 20.14 17.79
CA GLN A 75 -22.31 20.77 16.48
C GLN A 75 -20.91 21.31 16.20
N LEU A 76 -20.40 21.03 14.99
CA LEU A 76 -19.25 21.73 14.44
C LEU A 76 -19.76 22.88 13.56
N ALA A 77 -19.37 24.11 13.92
CA ALA A 77 -19.66 25.32 13.16
C ALA A 77 -18.36 26.02 12.79
N GLY A 78 -18.39 26.95 11.84
CA GLY A 78 -17.19 27.67 11.43
C GLY A 78 -17.22 28.15 9.99
N ARG A 79 -16.24 28.97 9.63
CA ARG A 79 -16.06 29.47 8.26
C ARG A 79 -14.66 29.09 7.81
N LEU A 80 -14.59 28.10 6.93
CA LEU A 80 -13.35 27.53 6.45
C LEU A 80 -12.97 28.15 5.12
N ALA A 81 -11.77 28.70 5.04
CA ALA A 81 -11.15 29.06 3.77
C ALA A 81 -10.17 27.96 3.37
N LEU A 82 -10.52 27.19 2.33
CA LEU A 82 -9.70 26.09 1.81
C LEU A 82 -9.21 26.41 0.41
N SER A 83 -7.99 25.98 0.10
CA SER A 83 -7.39 26.08 -1.24
C SER A 83 -7.32 24.67 -1.81
N LEU A 84 -8.35 24.26 -2.56
CA LEU A 84 -8.47 22.90 -3.07
C LEU A 84 -7.54 22.68 -4.26
N THR A 85 -6.38 22.08 -4.02
CA THR A 85 -5.42 21.68 -5.05
C THR A 85 -5.74 20.28 -5.61
N SER A 86 -5.68 20.13 -6.94
CA SER A 86 -5.81 18.84 -7.65
C SER A 86 -4.54 17.98 -7.49
N ASP A 87 -4.66 16.64 -7.36
CA ASP A 87 -3.52 15.70 -7.48
C ASP A 87 -3.02 15.54 -8.92
N GLY A 88 -3.59 16.27 -9.87
CA GLY A 88 -3.26 16.20 -11.29
C GLY A 88 -4.05 15.14 -12.06
N TYR A 89 -4.83 14.28 -11.39
CA TYR A 89 -5.70 13.33 -12.08
C TYR A 89 -7.04 13.97 -12.45
N ILE A 90 -7.68 14.74 -11.56
CA ILE A 90 -8.99 15.36 -11.83
C ILE A 90 -9.15 16.66 -11.00
N PRO A 91 -9.31 17.87 -11.62
CA PRO A 91 -9.08 18.19 -13.02
C PRO A 91 -7.59 18.16 -13.39
N PRO A 92 -7.24 18.00 -14.69
CA PRO A 92 -5.85 18.03 -15.13
C PRO A 92 -5.26 19.42 -14.83
N VAL A 93 -4.14 19.43 -14.11
CA VAL A 93 -3.25 20.58 -13.87
C VAL A 93 -3.69 21.57 -12.77
N GLY A 94 -3.00 21.48 -11.62
CA GLY A 94 -2.37 22.59 -10.87
C GLY A 94 -3.19 23.79 -10.40
N THR A 95 -4.48 23.83 -10.71
CA THR A 95 -5.34 24.96 -10.40
C THR A 95 -5.82 24.77 -8.97
N SER A 96 -5.37 25.65 -8.08
CA SER A 96 -5.97 25.72 -6.75
C SER A 96 -7.32 26.41 -6.85
N ILE A 97 -8.36 25.75 -6.36
CA ILE A 97 -9.71 26.30 -6.31
C ILE A 97 -9.93 26.83 -4.89
N PRO A 98 -9.96 28.16 -4.67
CA PRO A 98 -10.34 28.70 -3.37
C PRO A 98 -11.82 28.36 -3.13
N VAL A 99 -12.08 27.70 -2.01
CA VAL A 99 -13.42 27.34 -1.56
C VAL A 99 -13.62 27.90 -0.17
N GLU A 100 -14.76 28.53 0.02
CA GLU A 100 -15.22 28.97 1.32
C GLU A 100 -16.36 28.07 1.77
N VAL A 101 -16.17 27.36 2.87
CA VAL A 101 -17.20 26.46 3.44
C VAL A 101 -17.72 27.08 4.72
N VAL A 102 -19.02 27.34 4.77
CA VAL A 102 -19.69 27.80 5.98
C VAL A 102 -20.39 26.61 6.62
N LEU A 103 -19.90 26.19 7.79
CA LEU A 103 -20.53 25.20 8.64
C LEU A 103 -21.50 25.93 9.59
N ALA A 104 -22.79 25.82 9.35
CA ALA A 104 -23.83 26.49 10.14
C ALA A 104 -24.61 25.47 11.00
N GLY A 105 -23.99 25.04 12.10
CA GLY A 105 -24.67 24.24 13.13
C GLY A 105 -25.14 22.88 12.62
N LEU A 106 -24.22 22.07 12.08
CA LEU A 106 -24.53 20.71 11.68
C LEU A 106 -24.94 19.89 12.91
N THR A 107 -26.23 19.52 12.98
CA THR A 107 -26.79 18.78 14.11
C THR A 107 -26.39 17.32 14.06
N TRP A 108 -25.92 16.79 15.19
CA TRP A 108 -25.62 15.38 15.38
C TRP A 108 -26.91 14.53 15.35
N LYS A 109 -26.91 13.46 14.55
CA LYS A 109 -27.85 12.34 14.69
C LYS A 109 -27.04 11.06 14.77
N GLY A 110 -26.71 10.60 15.97
CA GLY A 110 -26.05 9.32 16.14
C GLY A 110 -27.02 8.16 15.92
N THR A 111 -26.66 7.24 15.04
CA THR A 111 -26.96 5.81 15.24
C THR A 111 -25.72 5.16 15.85
N ARG A 112 -25.93 4.32 16.87
CA ARG A 112 -24.91 3.33 17.29
C ARG A 112 -24.56 2.47 16.08
N SER A 113 -23.30 2.05 15.99
CA SER A 113 -22.80 1.16 14.93
C SER A 113 -23.79 0.05 14.59
N GLY A 114 -24.35 0.06 13.37
CA GLY A 114 -25.30 -0.98 12.94
C GLY A 114 -26.11 -0.67 11.68
N ASP A 115 -26.63 0.55 11.51
CA ASP A 115 -27.59 0.83 10.43
C ASP A 115 -27.17 2.04 9.57
N ALA A 116 -26.91 1.79 8.29
CA ALA A 116 -26.66 2.82 7.28
C ALA A 116 -27.96 3.13 6.51
N VAL A 117 -28.41 4.39 6.56
CA VAL A 117 -29.43 4.93 5.64
C VAL A 117 -28.82 6.09 4.85
N ALA A 118 -28.96 6.05 3.53
CA ALA A 118 -28.46 7.08 2.62
C ALA A 118 -29.27 8.39 2.78
N GLY A 119 -28.57 9.52 2.91
CA GLY A 119 -29.17 10.86 2.83
C GLY A 119 -28.97 11.78 4.04
N SER A 120 -28.27 11.36 5.09
CA SER A 120 -27.97 12.19 6.27
C SER A 120 -26.50 12.06 6.68
N ALA A 121 -25.94 13.09 7.33
CA ALA A 121 -24.62 13.05 7.93
C ALA A 121 -24.52 11.87 8.92
N THR A 122 -23.87 10.78 8.52
CA THR A 122 -23.58 9.63 9.38
C THR A 122 -22.22 9.87 10.05
N SER A 123 -22.19 9.89 11.37
CA SER A 123 -20.97 10.01 12.17
C SER A 123 -20.79 8.77 13.05
N ALA A 124 -19.57 8.23 13.10
CA ALA A 124 -19.20 7.17 14.03
C ALA A 124 -18.49 7.81 15.24
N TRP A 125 -18.92 7.43 16.43
CA TRP A 125 -18.27 7.77 17.71
C TRP A 125 -17.17 6.75 17.98
N SER A 126 -15.96 7.21 18.32
CA SER A 126 -14.98 6.37 19.04
C SER A 126 -14.40 7.16 20.20
N SER A 127 -15.09 7.18 21.34
CA SER A 127 -14.54 7.67 22.62
C SER A 127 -13.66 6.61 23.32
N ALA A 128 -13.48 5.43 22.72
CA ALA A 128 -12.73 4.36 23.34
C ALA A 128 -11.23 4.56 23.13
N ALA A 129 -10.44 4.35 24.19
CA ALA A 129 -9.03 4.01 24.06
C ALA A 129 -8.87 3.03 22.89
N LEU A 130 -7.92 3.33 22.00
CA LEU A 130 -7.71 2.48 20.82
C LEU A 130 -7.43 1.04 21.30
N PRO A 131 -8.03 0.02 20.67
CA PRO A 131 -7.87 -1.36 21.08
C PRO A 131 -6.40 -1.77 21.02
N ASP A 132 -5.90 -2.50 22.02
CA ASP A 132 -4.50 -2.96 22.05
C ASP A 132 -4.45 -4.48 21.79
N PRO A 133 -3.65 -4.98 20.84
CA PRO A 133 -2.70 -4.28 19.96
C PRO A 133 -3.32 -3.61 18.73
N LEU A 134 -2.60 -2.62 18.17
CA LEU A 134 -2.90 -1.95 16.90
C LEU A 134 -1.78 -2.18 15.90
N ARG A 135 -2.12 -2.05 14.61
CA ARG A 135 -1.16 -1.87 13.55
C ARG A 135 -1.57 -0.76 12.61
N PHE A 136 -0.77 0.29 12.56
CA PHE A 136 -0.92 1.39 11.62
C PHE A 136 -0.16 1.08 10.33
N THR A 137 -0.81 1.25 9.19
CA THR A 137 -0.16 1.29 7.87
C THR A 137 -0.31 2.69 7.30
N ILE A 138 0.77 3.45 7.31
CA ILE A 138 0.80 4.89 6.99
C ILE A 138 1.49 5.08 5.63
N HIS A 139 0.75 5.55 4.65
CA HIS A 139 1.23 5.99 3.35
C HIS A 139 1.58 7.47 3.40
N GLY A 140 2.86 7.80 3.61
CA GLY A 140 3.35 9.18 3.60
C GLY A 140 3.85 9.59 2.21
N ASP A 141 3.31 10.67 1.67
CA ASP A 141 3.81 11.31 0.44
C ASP A 141 5.09 12.11 0.74
N ASN A 142 5.91 12.37 -0.28
CA ASN A 142 7.17 13.11 -0.14
C ASN A 142 8.18 12.54 0.89
N CYS A 143 8.14 11.23 1.14
CA CYS A 143 9.08 10.57 2.04
C CYS A 143 10.37 10.10 1.35
N VAL A 144 10.35 9.83 0.03
CA VAL A 144 11.52 9.37 -0.74
C VAL A 144 11.85 10.28 -1.92
N PHE A 145 13.00 10.92 -1.93
CA PHE A 145 13.54 11.73 -3.01
C PHE A 145 14.43 10.88 -3.92
N PHE A 146 14.14 10.91 -5.21
CA PHE A 146 15.03 10.35 -6.23
C PHE A 146 15.64 11.51 -7.00
N PRO A 147 16.97 11.69 -6.97
CA PRO A 147 17.63 12.79 -7.68
C PRO A 147 17.20 12.93 -9.15
N LYS A 148 16.95 11.80 -9.82
CA LYS A 148 16.51 11.73 -11.23
C LYS A 148 15.14 12.36 -11.53
N HIS A 149 14.31 12.63 -10.53
CA HIS A 149 12.96 13.18 -10.73
C HIS A 149 12.89 14.71 -10.52
N GLY A 150 14.01 15.34 -10.16
CA GLY A 150 14.08 16.77 -9.86
C GLY A 150 13.54 17.11 -8.46
N PRO A 151 13.89 18.31 -7.94
CA PRO A 151 13.44 18.79 -6.63
C PRO A 151 11.90 18.79 -6.52
N GLY A 152 11.38 18.45 -5.33
CA GLY A 152 9.94 18.46 -5.03
C GLY A 152 9.12 17.24 -5.49
N LYS A 153 9.69 16.30 -6.24
CA LYS A 153 8.99 15.06 -6.64
C LYS A 153 9.33 13.88 -5.74
N GLY A 154 9.03 14.04 -4.45
CA GLY A 154 9.15 12.94 -3.51
C GLY A 154 8.15 11.83 -3.86
N ARG A 155 8.57 10.57 -3.71
CA ARG A 155 7.71 9.40 -3.79
C ARG A 155 7.20 9.04 -2.40
N ARG A 156 6.07 8.36 -2.40
CA ARG A 156 5.42 7.83 -1.20
C ARG A 156 6.29 6.77 -0.51
N MET A 157 6.33 6.77 0.81
CA MET A 157 6.84 5.65 1.61
C MET A 157 5.65 5.08 2.39
N THR A 158 5.56 3.75 2.46
CA THR A 158 4.63 3.13 3.41
C THR A 158 5.39 2.80 4.68
N VAL A 159 4.89 3.27 5.81
CA VAL A 159 5.40 2.97 7.14
C VAL A 159 4.41 2.03 7.82
N VAL A 160 4.91 0.94 8.38
CA VAL A 160 4.09 0.05 9.20
C VAL A 160 4.55 0.20 10.64
N VAL A 161 3.62 0.59 11.49
CA VAL A 161 3.85 0.90 12.90
C VAL A 161 2.90 0.05 13.73
N PRO A 162 3.36 -1.10 14.24
CA PRO A 162 2.59 -1.83 15.21
C PRO A 162 2.76 -1.22 16.59
N VAL A 163 1.68 -1.21 17.37
CA VAL A 163 1.63 -0.71 18.73
C VAL A 163 1.04 -1.79 19.60
N ALA A 164 1.78 -2.20 20.62
CA ALA A 164 1.35 -3.14 21.62
C ALA A 164 1.72 -2.61 23.01
N GLN A 165 0.80 -2.66 23.96
CA GLN A 165 0.98 -2.17 25.32
C GLN A 165 1.38 -0.69 25.36
N GLY A 166 0.81 0.10 24.44
CA GLY A 166 1.07 1.54 24.33
C GLY A 166 2.46 1.92 23.77
N ALA A 167 3.27 0.95 23.35
CA ALA A 167 4.58 1.20 22.74
C ALA A 167 4.62 0.67 21.30
N ALA A 168 5.31 1.39 20.41
CA ALA A 168 5.59 0.86 19.08
C ALA A 168 6.75 -0.14 19.12
N HIS A 169 6.61 -1.20 18.34
CA HIS A 169 7.64 -2.25 18.20
C HIS A 169 7.98 -2.40 16.71
N ALA A 170 9.20 -2.81 16.36
CA ALA A 170 9.54 -3.24 14.99
C ALA A 170 9.03 -2.36 13.82
N VAL A 171 9.11 -1.02 13.93
CA VAL A 171 8.68 -0.11 12.85
C VAL A 171 9.43 -0.43 11.57
N ARG A 172 8.72 -0.55 10.45
CA ARG A 172 9.31 -0.88 9.15
C ARG A 172 8.89 0.09 8.06
N LEU A 173 9.77 0.21 7.07
CA LEU A 173 9.58 1.04 5.89
C LEU A 173 9.43 0.15 4.66
N VAL A 174 8.40 0.42 3.86
CA VAL A 174 8.11 -0.28 2.60
C VAL A 174 8.23 0.77 1.48
N PRO A 175 9.35 0.73 0.72
CA PRO A 175 9.60 1.65 -0.37
C PRO A 175 8.47 1.71 -1.41
N PRO A 176 8.33 2.84 -2.12
CA PRO A 176 7.40 2.93 -3.24
C PRO A 176 7.86 2.01 -4.37
N GLY A 177 6.91 1.30 -4.95
CA GLY A 177 7.18 0.47 -6.11
C GLY A 177 6.24 -0.71 -6.22
N SER A 178 6.53 -1.56 -7.20
CA SER A 178 5.94 -2.89 -7.23
C SER A 178 6.77 -3.81 -6.33
N PRO A 179 6.23 -4.98 -5.93
CA PRO A 179 7.00 -5.98 -5.18
C PRO A 179 8.28 -6.44 -5.87
N THR A 180 8.45 -6.15 -7.17
CA THR A 180 9.64 -6.51 -7.95
C THR A 180 10.45 -5.30 -8.42
N ASP A 181 9.96 -4.08 -8.23
CA ASP A 181 10.64 -2.88 -8.73
C ASP A 181 10.51 -1.77 -7.69
N THR A 182 11.54 -1.66 -6.86
CA THR A 182 11.73 -0.54 -5.94
C THR A 182 13.05 0.14 -6.26
N GLY A 183 13.03 1.47 -6.30
CA GLY A 183 14.23 2.26 -6.53
C GLY A 183 15.16 2.35 -5.32
N CYS A 184 14.75 1.84 -4.16
CA CYS A 184 15.53 1.91 -2.93
C CYS A 184 15.12 0.82 -1.92
N SER A 185 15.96 0.61 -0.91
CA SER A 185 15.58 0.01 0.37
C SER A 185 15.64 1.05 1.48
N ALA A 186 14.97 0.78 2.60
CA ALA A 186 14.98 1.67 3.75
C ALA A 186 15.02 0.85 5.04
N ALA A 187 15.96 1.19 5.91
CA ALA A 187 16.11 0.59 7.24
C ALA A 187 15.81 1.65 8.31
N VAL A 188 14.99 1.30 9.30
CA VAL A 188 14.69 2.19 10.43
C VAL A 188 15.90 2.21 11.37
N THR A 189 16.39 3.40 11.70
CA THR A 189 17.51 3.58 12.63
C THR A 189 17.02 3.98 14.03
N SER A 190 15.90 4.71 14.11
CA SER A 190 15.18 4.93 15.35
C SER A 190 13.72 5.28 15.06
N SER A 191 12.86 5.04 16.05
CA SER A 191 11.46 5.42 15.97
C SER A 191 10.94 5.85 17.33
N GLU A 192 10.19 6.93 17.34
CA GLU A 192 9.38 7.36 18.47
C GLU A 192 7.93 7.46 18.00
N VAL A 193 7.02 6.74 18.64
CA VAL A 193 5.60 6.70 18.26
C VAL A 193 4.77 6.88 19.51
N ARG A 194 3.78 7.76 19.44
CA ARG A 194 2.85 8.02 20.53
C ARG A 194 1.44 8.17 19.96
N CYS A 195 0.47 7.58 20.65
CA CYS A 195 -0.95 7.87 20.43
C CYS A 195 -1.45 8.69 21.60
N ASP A 196 -2.05 9.84 21.32
CA ASP A 196 -2.70 10.70 22.29
C ASP A 196 -4.19 10.78 21.94
N GLY A 197 -4.96 9.85 22.50
CA GLY A 197 -6.32 9.54 22.04
C GLY A 197 -6.31 9.09 20.57
N PRO A 198 -7.10 9.70 19.68
CA PRO A 198 -7.12 9.38 18.25
C PRO A 198 -5.99 10.05 17.45
N LEU A 199 -5.12 10.85 18.08
CA LEU A 199 -4.02 11.52 17.39
C LEU A 199 -2.75 10.67 17.45
N LEU A 200 -2.30 10.19 16.30
CA LEU A 200 -1.02 9.51 16.11
C LEU A 200 0.07 10.55 15.83
N ARG A 201 1.16 10.47 16.61
CA ARG A 201 2.40 11.21 16.35
C ARG A 201 3.56 10.22 16.25
N ALA A 202 4.32 10.29 15.16
CA ALA A 202 5.47 9.42 14.98
C ALA A 202 6.66 10.19 14.39
N THR A 203 7.85 9.97 14.95
CA THR A 203 9.13 10.40 14.37
C THR A 203 9.93 9.15 14.02
N ILE A 204 10.28 8.97 12.76
CA ILE A 204 10.98 7.79 12.25
C ILE A 204 12.24 8.23 11.53
N ALA A 205 13.39 7.90 12.10
CA ALA A 205 14.68 8.07 11.46
C ALA A 205 15.05 6.79 10.69
N SER A 206 15.69 6.97 9.54
CA SER A 206 16.01 5.86 8.65
C SER A 206 17.23 6.13 7.79
N THR A 207 17.82 5.03 7.31
CA THR A 207 18.81 5.04 6.23
C THR A 207 18.13 4.48 4.98
N ILE A 208 18.09 5.31 3.93
CA ILE A 208 17.59 4.93 2.60
C ILE A 208 18.79 4.57 1.73
N ARG A 209 18.79 3.36 1.16
CA ARG A 209 19.80 2.92 0.19
C ARG A 209 19.19 2.91 -1.19
N HIS A 210 19.68 3.78 -2.06
CA HIS A 210 19.20 3.93 -3.43
C HIS A 210 19.77 2.84 -4.34
N GLN A 211 19.05 2.59 -5.44
CA GLN A 211 19.59 1.85 -6.56
C GLN A 211 20.91 2.48 -7.03
N GLY A 212 22.00 1.71 -7.01
CA GLY A 212 23.37 2.19 -7.26
C GLY A 212 24.22 2.36 -5.99
N GLY A 213 23.68 2.06 -4.81
CA GLY A 213 24.44 1.93 -3.56
C GLY A 213 24.60 3.21 -2.75
N ALA A 214 24.21 4.38 -3.30
CA ALA A 214 24.19 5.62 -2.53
C ALA A 214 23.24 5.51 -1.33
N THR A 215 23.63 6.09 -0.20
CA THR A 215 22.81 6.12 1.02
C THR A 215 22.43 7.55 1.37
N SER A 216 21.26 7.70 1.99
CA SER A 216 20.75 8.96 2.53
C SER A 216 20.13 8.75 3.90
N ALA A 217 20.27 9.74 4.77
CA ALA A 217 19.55 9.78 6.04
C ALA A 217 18.21 10.51 5.85
N ALA A 218 17.13 9.93 6.36
CA ALA A 218 15.81 10.54 6.33
C ALA A 218 15.13 10.48 7.69
N VAL A 219 14.49 11.57 8.08
CA VAL A 219 13.63 11.67 9.28
C VAL A 219 12.23 12.05 8.84
N MET A 220 11.26 11.19 9.08
CA MET A 220 9.84 11.41 8.79
C MET A 220 9.08 11.68 10.08
N ARG A 221 8.33 12.79 10.13
CA ARG A 221 7.51 13.20 11.28
C ARG A 221 6.04 13.20 10.86
N PHE A 222 5.30 12.24 11.36
CA PHE A 222 3.87 12.06 11.09
C PHE A 222 3.04 12.69 12.21
N GLU A 223 1.97 13.36 11.80
CA GLU A 223 0.87 13.77 12.67
C GLU A 223 -0.44 13.45 11.95
N ALA A 224 -1.16 12.44 12.46
CA ALA A 224 -2.33 11.89 11.80
C ALA A 224 -3.48 11.62 12.77
N LEU A 225 -4.69 11.94 12.36
CA LEU A 225 -5.91 11.61 13.07
C LEU A 225 -6.45 10.26 12.62
N VAL A 226 -6.69 9.39 13.59
CA VAL A 226 -7.36 8.11 13.41
C VAL A 226 -8.88 8.34 13.42
N VAL A 227 -9.54 7.88 12.36
CA VAL A 227 -10.99 7.97 12.17
C VAL A 227 -11.49 6.58 11.77
N GLY A 228 -12.03 5.84 12.74
CA GLY A 228 -12.37 4.43 12.56
C GLY A 228 -11.11 3.62 12.21
N GLU A 229 -11.16 2.89 11.10
CA GLU A 229 -10.04 2.10 10.58
C GLU A 229 -9.12 2.88 9.64
N GLN A 230 -9.31 4.19 9.51
CA GLN A 230 -8.50 5.03 8.64
C GLN A 230 -7.65 6.01 9.43
N LEU A 231 -6.54 6.45 8.84
CA LEU A 231 -5.76 7.58 9.36
C LEU A 231 -5.55 8.62 8.26
N HIS A 232 -5.60 9.89 8.64
CA HIS A 232 -5.39 11.03 7.73
C HIS A 232 -4.52 12.06 8.43
N GLY A 233 -3.51 12.59 7.75
CA GLY A 233 -2.58 13.50 8.40
C GLY A 233 -1.54 14.12 7.50
N LEU A 234 -0.51 14.68 8.13
CA LEU A 234 0.64 15.30 7.48
C LEU A 234 1.90 14.49 7.77
N VAL A 235 2.87 14.60 6.87
CA VAL A 235 4.23 14.13 7.09
C VAL A 235 5.23 15.24 6.74
N ALA A 236 6.09 15.58 7.69
CA ALA A 236 7.25 16.43 7.44
C ALA A 236 8.49 15.55 7.31
N THR A 237 9.24 15.73 6.22
CA THR A 237 10.44 14.92 5.94
C THR A 237 11.69 15.80 5.97
N THR A 238 12.71 15.39 6.70
CA THR A 238 14.07 15.96 6.61
C THR A 238 14.97 14.93 5.93
N TRP A 239 15.75 15.35 4.94
CA TRP A 239 16.63 14.51 4.13
C TRP A 239 18.06 15.04 4.18
N ASP A 240 19.02 14.23 4.62
CA ASP A 240 20.43 14.64 4.78
C ASP A 240 20.55 16.03 5.44
N GLY A 241 19.72 16.26 6.47
CA GLY A 241 19.64 17.52 7.22
C GLY A 241 18.82 18.64 6.56
N LYS A 242 18.23 18.43 5.39
CA LYS A 242 17.44 19.44 4.66
C LYS A 242 15.95 19.13 4.72
N ASP A 243 15.16 20.08 5.20
CA ASP A 243 13.71 19.94 5.20
C ASP A 243 13.15 19.90 3.78
N GLN A 244 12.19 19.01 3.58
CA GLN A 244 11.43 18.85 2.36
C GLN A 244 10.07 19.53 2.52
N GLU A 245 9.40 19.79 1.40
CA GLU A 245 8.01 20.22 1.44
C GLU A 245 7.15 19.17 2.15
N PRO A 246 6.33 19.56 3.15
CA PRO A 246 5.45 18.63 3.84
C PRO A 246 4.54 17.88 2.86
N GLY A 247 4.43 16.57 3.08
CA GLY A 247 3.52 15.69 2.36
C GLY A 247 2.25 15.42 3.14
N TRP A 248 1.29 14.79 2.46
CA TRP A 248 0.14 14.17 3.09
C TRP A 248 0.47 12.77 3.56
N CYS A 249 -0.17 12.32 4.64
CA CYS A 249 -0.23 10.91 4.95
C CYS A 249 -1.67 10.41 5.05
N THR A 250 -1.87 9.19 4.59
CA THR A 250 -3.13 8.45 4.71
C THR A 250 -2.82 7.04 5.13
N GLY A 251 -3.80 6.24 5.51
CA GLY A 251 -3.50 4.88 5.90
C GLY A 251 -4.66 4.17 6.56
N SER A 252 -4.35 3.01 7.12
CA SER A 252 -5.30 2.17 7.83
C SER A 252 -4.80 1.82 9.23
N VAL A 253 -5.76 1.52 10.10
CA VAL A 253 -5.54 1.01 11.45
C VAL A 253 -6.21 -0.35 11.53
N LEU A 254 -5.41 -1.39 11.80
CA LEU A 254 -5.92 -2.73 12.07
C LEU A 254 -5.85 -2.98 13.58
N ALA A 255 -6.97 -3.40 14.17
CA ALA A 255 -7.02 -3.82 15.56
C ALA A 255 -6.78 -5.34 15.68
N GLY A 256 -6.06 -5.74 16.73
CA GLY A 256 -5.79 -7.13 17.05
C GLY A 256 -4.65 -7.76 16.25
N VAL A 257 -4.41 -9.04 16.52
CA VAL A 257 -3.42 -9.88 15.81
C VAL A 257 -4.16 -10.67 14.75
N PRO A 258 -3.65 -10.75 13.50
CA PRO A 258 -4.22 -11.63 12.49
C PRO A 258 -4.34 -13.08 12.97
N ASP A 259 -5.43 -13.76 12.61
CA ASP A 259 -5.65 -15.16 12.94
C ASP A 259 -4.61 -16.05 12.25
N LEU A 260 -3.75 -16.71 13.04
CA LEU A 260 -2.68 -17.59 12.56
C LEU A 260 -3.17 -18.79 11.75
N ARG A 261 -4.45 -19.16 11.89
CA ARG A 261 -5.06 -20.23 11.07
C ARG A 261 -5.12 -19.85 9.59
N THR A 262 -5.16 -18.55 9.30
CA THR A 262 -5.32 -18.00 7.94
C THR A 262 -4.46 -16.75 7.75
N ALA A 263 -3.28 -16.63 8.36
CA ALA A 263 -2.47 -15.43 8.21
C ALA A 263 -1.56 -15.51 6.98
N GLN A 264 -1.15 -14.34 6.48
CA GLN A 264 0.00 -14.22 5.61
C GLN A 264 1.17 -13.72 6.42
N LEU A 265 2.37 -14.19 6.12
CA LEU A 265 3.59 -13.72 6.75
C LEU A 265 4.48 -13.11 5.69
N ARG A 266 4.83 -11.84 5.88
CA ARG A 266 5.84 -11.15 5.08
C ARG A 266 7.09 -10.94 5.92
N LEU A 267 8.23 -11.46 5.46
CA LEU A 267 9.54 -11.26 6.08
C LEU A 267 10.47 -10.56 5.10
N THR A 268 11.20 -9.56 5.55
CA THR A 268 12.27 -8.89 4.81
C THR A 268 13.59 -9.33 5.40
N LEU A 269 14.43 -9.95 4.57
CA LEU A 269 15.81 -10.30 4.87
C LEU A 269 16.71 -9.16 4.39
N ASP A 270 17.13 -8.29 5.31
CA ASP A 270 17.93 -7.12 4.96
C ASP A 270 19.34 -7.53 4.49
N ALA A 271 19.85 -6.82 3.50
CA ALA A 271 21.20 -7.05 2.94
C ALA A 271 21.48 -8.48 2.45
N LEU A 272 20.46 -9.27 2.07
CA LEU A 272 20.64 -10.64 1.58
C LEU A 272 21.39 -10.67 0.24
N VAL A 273 21.07 -9.74 -0.66
CA VAL A 273 21.60 -9.74 -2.03
C VAL A 273 22.61 -8.63 -2.25
N SER A 274 23.25 -8.64 -3.42
CA SER A 274 24.41 -7.79 -3.73
C SER A 274 24.15 -6.30 -3.46
N GLN A 275 25.21 -5.55 -3.14
CA GLN A 275 25.14 -4.09 -2.87
C GLN A 275 24.20 -3.70 -1.72
N GLY A 276 23.95 -4.60 -0.76
CA GLY A 276 23.04 -4.36 0.36
C GLY A 276 21.57 -4.38 -0.07
N GLY A 277 21.24 -5.13 -1.12
CA GLY A 277 19.86 -5.37 -1.50
C GLY A 277 19.13 -6.28 -0.50
N TYR A 278 17.81 -6.19 -0.44
CA TYR A 278 16.99 -7.02 0.46
C TYR A 278 16.18 -8.05 -0.33
N CYS A 279 15.72 -9.06 0.39
CA CYS A 279 14.81 -10.07 -0.13
C CYS A 279 13.54 -10.08 0.71
N ASP A 280 12.40 -9.89 0.06
CA ASP A 280 11.09 -10.07 0.70
C ASP A 280 10.60 -11.50 0.46
N LEU A 281 10.27 -12.20 1.54
CA LEU A 281 9.55 -13.46 1.55
C LEU A 281 8.06 -13.17 1.78
N TYR A 282 7.22 -13.73 0.92
CA TYR A 282 5.77 -13.72 1.04
C TYR A 282 5.31 -15.15 1.27
N LEU A 283 4.72 -15.42 2.43
CA LEU A 283 4.38 -16.76 2.90
C LEU A 283 2.90 -16.84 3.27
N ASN A 284 2.22 -17.92 2.89
CA ASN A 284 0.91 -18.27 3.43
C ASN A 284 1.08 -19.19 4.63
N LEU A 285 0.35 -18.91 5.70
CA LEU A 285 0.27 -19.76 6.89
C LEU A 285 -1.11 -20.41 6.96
N VAL A 286 -1.13 -21.72 7.20
CA VAL A 286 -2.33 -22.47 7.57
C VAL A 286 -2.00 -23.24 8.84
N ASP A 287 -2.76 -23.00 9.90
CA ASP A 287 -2.52 -23.58 11.24
C ASP A 287 -1.07 -23.43 11.70
N GLY A 288 -0.47 -22.26 11.47
CA GLY A 288 0.92 -21.95 11.83
C GLY A 288 1.98 -22.61 10.94
N LYS A 289 1.61 -23.39 9.91
CA LYS A 289 2.56 -23.99 8.97
C LYS A 289 2.61 -23.20 7.68
N VAL A 290 3.82 -23.02 7.15
CA VAL A 290 4.00 -22.43 5.82
C VAL A 290 3.53 -23.44 4.77
N THR A 291 2.51 -23.08 4.01
CA THR A 291 1.93 -23.96 2.96
C THR A 291 2.42 -23.60 1.57
N SER A 292 2.75 -22.33 1.35
CA SER A 292 3.25 -21.83 0.08
C SER A 292 3.91 -20.48 0.26
N GLY A 293 4.78 -20.10 -0.66
CA GLY A 293 5.29 -18.74 -0.71
C GLY A 293 6.15 -18.47 -1.91
N PHE A 294 6.62 -17.24 -2.01
CA PHE A 294 7.58 -16.81 -3.00
C PHE A 294 8.44 -15.69 -2.42
N ALA A 295 9.50 -15.32 -3.14
CA ALA A 295 10.33 -14.21 -2.76
C ALA A 295 10.52 -13.19 -3.88
N THR A 296 10.89 -11.97 -3.52
CA THR A 296 11.27 -10.91 -4.46
C THR A 296 12.52 -10.20 -3.95
N THR A 297 13.31 -9.62 -4.86
CA THR A 297 14.49 -8.83 -4.52
C THR A 297 14.37 -7.43 -5.12
N PRO A 298 13.49 -6.58 -4.59
CA PRO A 298 12.89 -5.49 -5.36
C PRO A 298 13.90 -4.39 -5.76
N ASN A 299 15.06 -4.32 -5.11
CA ASN A 299 16.13 -3.38 -5.46
C ASN A 299 17.34 -4.04 -6.17
N ASP A 300 17.32 -5.37 -6.35
CA ASP A 300 18.33 -6.15 -7.08
C ASP A 300 17.79 -6.65 -8.43
N GLY A 301 16.49 -6.94 -8.55
CA GLY A 301 15.89 -7.31 -9.83
C GLY A 301 14.37 -7.34 -9.86
N ASN A 302 13.82 -7.34 -11.09
CA ASN A 302 12.40 -7.49 -11.37
C ASN A 302 11.87 -8.93 -11.26
N SER A 303 12.75 -9.88 -11.02
CA SER A 303 12.42 -11.30 -10.97
C SER A 303 11.79 -11.67 -9.63
N THR A 304 10.80 -12.55 -9.69
CA THR A 304 10.33 -13.30 -8.53
C THR A 304 11.11 -14.62 -8.41
N HIS A 305 11.19 -15.11 -7.19
CA HIS A 305 12.01 -16.24 -6.81
C HIS A 305 11.15 -17.33 -6.19
N VAL A 306 11.39 -18.56 -6.61
CA VAL A 306 10.79 -19.74 -5.98
C VAL A 306 11.54 -19.99 -4.68
N ILE A 307 10.79 -20.29 -3.63
CA ILE A 307 11.33 -20.65 -2.32
C ILE A 307 10.87 -22.04 -1.92
N ASP A 308 11.72 -22.73 -1.19
CA ASP A 308 11.39 -23.87 -0.36
C ASP A 308 11.52 -23.42 1.09
N SER A 309 10.38 -23.42 1.78
CA SER A 309 10.21 -22.96 3.16
C SER A 309 9.67 -24.08 4.05
N THR A 310 9.81 -25.33 3.62
CA THR A 310 9.29 -26.50 4.34
C THR A 310 9.88 -26.69 5.73
N ASP A 311 11.11 -26.21 5.94
CA ASP A 311 11.79 -26.25 7.25
C ASP A 311 11.43 -25.06 8.16
N LEU A 312 10.66 -24.08 7.67
CA LEU A 312 10.29 -22.89 8.43
C LEU A 312 9.06 -23.19 9.30
N VAL A 313 9.24 -23.14 10.62
CA VAL A 313 8.23 -23.51 11.60
C VAL A 313 7.82 -22.32 12.45
N TRP A 314 6.51 -22.18 12.68
CA TRP A 314 5.97 -21.32 13.71
C TRP A 314 5.71 -22.11 14.98
N ALA A 315 6.33 -21.72 16.10
CA ALA A 315 6.05 -22.28 17.42
C ALA A 315 6.28 -21.22 18.49
N ASP A 316 5.39 -21.16 19.48
CA ASP A 316 5.55 -20.34 20.69
C ASP A 316 5.89 -18.86 20.41
N GLY A 317 5.24 -18.27 19.42
CA GLY A 317 5.49 -16.87 19.02
C GLY A 317 6.87 -16.68 18.38
N LYS A 318 7.45 -17.71 17.77
CA LYS A 318 8.72 -17.67 17.06
C LYS A 318 8.58 -18.33 15.68
N ILE A 319 9.17 -17.70 14.67
CA ILE A 319 9.41 -18.27 13.35
C ILE A 319 10.89 -18.67 13.30
N ALA A 320 11.17 -19.95 13.09
CA ALA A 320 12.54 -20.41 12.94
C ALA A 320 12.65 -21.57 11.95
N GLY A 321 13.78 -21.62 11.22
CA GLY A 321 14.04 -22.71 10.27
C GLY A 321 14.77 -22.28 9.02
N GLY A 322 15.01 -23.25 8.13
CA GLY A 322 15.67 -23.05 6.84
C GLY A 322 14.73 -22.51 5.77
N VAL A 323 15.23 -21.61 4.93
CA VAL A 323 14.62 -21.19 3.67
C VAL A 323 15.67 -21.34 2.57
N ARG A 324 15.32 -22.10 1.54
CA ARG A 324 16.14 -22.25 0.33
C ARG A 324 15.46 -21.49 -0.78
N LEU A 325 16.22 -20.70 -1.54
CA LEU A 325 15.69 -19.87 -2.60
C LEU A 325 16.60 -19.93 -3.82
N THR A 326 15.99 -19.85 -5.00
CA THR A 326 16.75 -19.69 -6.26
C THR A 326 16.58 -18.26 -6.72
N LEU A 327 17.62 -17.45 -6.51
CA LEU A 327 17.70 -16.07 -6.98
C LEU A 327 17.85 -16.09 -8.49
N MET A 328 16.86 -15.53 -9.15
CA MET A 328 16.76 -15.56 -10.59
C MET A 328 17.30 -14.24 -11.11
N PRO A 329 18.25 -14.27 -12.06
CA PRO A 329 18.84 -13.06 -12.60
C PRO A 329 17.72 -12.16 -13.14
N ASP A 330 17.86 -10.86 -12.93
CA ASP A 330 17.13 -9.91 -13.75
C ASP A 330 17.95 -9.72 -15.03
N PRO A 331 17.45 -10.14 -16.21
CA PRO A 331 18.17 -9.93 -17.46
C PRO A 331 18.49 -8.44 -17.73
N TRP A 332 17.79 -7.52 -17.05
CA TRP A 332 18.08 -6.09 -17.14
C TRP A 332 19.33 -5.67 -16.36
N LYS A 333 19.54 -6.18 -15.14
CA LYS A 333 20.72 -5.82 -14.33
C LYS A 333 21.88 -6.78 -14.55
N HIS A 334 21.58 -8.02 -14.89
CA HIS A 334 22.52 -9.12 -14.98
C HIS A 334 22.22 -10.02 -16.21
N PRO A 335 22.35 -9.51 -17.44
CA PRO A 335 21.93 -10.18 -18.69
C PRO A 335 22.56 -11.55 -18.96
N VAL A 336 23.64 -11.90 -18.25
CA VAL A 336 24.40 -13.16 -18.46
C VAL A 336 24.52 -13.97 -17.15
N ALA A 337 23.89 -13.55 -16.06
CA ALA A 337 24.02 -14.26 -14.79
C ALA A 337 23.16 -15.54 -14.78
N ALA A 338 23.71 -16.64 -14.29
CA ALA A 338 22.95 -17.84 -14.01
C ALA A 338 22.10 -17.66 -12.73
N PRO A 339 21.00 -18.43 -12.57
CA PRO A 339 20.31 -18.52 -11.29
C PRO A 339 21.27 -18.86 -10.15
N THR A 340 21.20 -18.12 -9.06
CA THR A 340 22.06 -18.27 -7.88
C THR A 340 21.26 -18.90 -6.74
N LYS A 341 21.73 -20.02 -6.19
CA LYS A 341 21.11 -20.64 -5.02
C LYS A 341 21.43 -19.83 -3.77
N ALA A 342 20.49 -19.70 -2.86
CA ALA A 342 20.71 -19.16 -1.54
C ALA A 342 20.00 -20.02 -0.49
N GLU A 343 20.62 -20.17 0.66
CA GLU A 343 20.14 -21.00 1.76
C GLU A 343 20.38 -20.25 3.06
N VAL A 344 19.29 -19.95 3.78
CA VAL A 344 19.35 -19.15 5.00
C VAL A 344 18.55 -19.80 6.12
N ALA A 345 19.09 -19.78 7.33
CA ALA A 345 18.37 -20.07 8.55
C ALA A 345 17.84 -18.77 9.16
N ILE A 346 16.53 -18.71 9.37
CA ILE A 346 15.80 -17.59 9.97
C ILE A 346 15.55 -17.90 11.46
N SER A 347 15.64 -16.88 12.31
CA SER A 347 15.19 -16.92 13.70
C SER A 347 14.58 -15.58 14.08
N ALA A 348 13.25 -15.49 14.04
CA ALA A 348 12.50 -14.28 14.35
C ALA A 348 11.47 -14.53 15.46
N VAL A 349 11.37 -13.60 16.41
CA VAL A 349 10.32 -13.56 17.42
C VAL A 349 9.14 -12.79 16.84
N VAL A 350 7.93 -13.25 17.12
CA VAL A 350 6.69 -12.59 16.75
C VAL A 350 6.00 -12.05 18.00
N ARG A 351 5.76 -10.74 18.01
CA ARG A 351 5.01 -10.04 19.05
C ARG A 351 3.82 -9.36 18.42
N GLY A 352 2.63 -9.80 18.78
CA GLY A 352 1.42 -9.35 18.10
C GLY A 352 1.44 -9.76 16.63
N ALA A 353 1.36 -8.78 15.73
CA ALA A 353 1.35 -9.00 14.29
C ALA A 353 2.74 -8.88 13.66
N ASP A 354 3.82 -8.78 14.44
CA ASP A 354 5.11 -8.32 13.92
C ASP A 354 6.23 -9.28 14.23
N ALA A 355 7.10 -9.48 13.26
CA ALA A 355 8.23 -10.39 13.33
C ALA A 355 9.54 -9.61 13.30
N SER A 356 10.44 -9.90 14.22
CA SER A 356 11.80 -9.37 14.21
C SER A 356 12.82 -10.40 14.68
N GLY A 357 14.01 -10.37 14.10
CA GLY A 357 15.11 -11.26 14.49
C GLY A 357 16.24 -11.24 13.48
N THR A 358 16.87 -12.39 13.27
CA THR A 358 18.06 -12.46 12.41
C THR A 358 18.00 -13.65 11.46
N TYR A 359 18.84 -13.60 10.42
CA TYR A 359 19.11 -14.72 9.55
C TYR A 359 20.61 -14.90 9.35
N ARG A 360 21.00 -16.13 8.98
CA ARG A 360 22.38 -16.48 8.59
C ARG A 360 22.37 -17.57 7.53
N GLY A 361 23.34 -17.57 6.62
CA GLY A 361 23.39 -18.58 5.55
C GLY A 361 24.38 -18.25 4.45
N THR A 362 24.05 -18.63 3.22
CA THR A 362 24.86 -18.36 2.02
C THR A 362 24.02 -17.90 0.83
N VAL A 363 24.66 -17.10 -0.03
CA VAL A 363 24.21 -16.81 -1.41
C VAL A 363 25.32 -17.28 -2.35
N GLY A 364 25.04 -18.35 -3.10
CA GLY A 364 26.07 -19.13 -3.78
C GLY A 364 27.06 -19.68 -2.75
N THR A 365 28.30 -19.22 -2.82
CA THR A 365 29.36 -19.56 -1.86
C THR A 365 29.64 -18.44 -0.85
N VAL A 366 28.96 -17.30 -0.96
CA VAL A 366 29.20 -16.12 -0.12
C VAL A 366 28.40 -16.25 1.17
N PRO A 367 29.04 -16.21 2.35
CA PRO A 367 28.32 -16.20 3.62
C PRO A 367 27.56 -14.88 3.80
N VAL A 368 26.34 -14.96 4.31
CA VAL A 368 25.47 -13.82 4.57
C VAL A 368 24.85 -13.91 5.96
N THR A 369 24.66 -12.76 6.59
CA THR A 369 23.93 -12.61 7.86
C THR A 369 23.25 -11.26 7.86
N GLY A 370 22.09 -11.14 8.50
CA GLY A 370 21.43 -9.86 8.63
C GLY A 370 20.19 -9.92 9.52
N GLU A 371 19.50 -8.80 9.57
CA GLU A 371 18.25 -8.65 10.30
C GLU A 371 17.07 -9.19 9.50
N VAL A 372 16.08 -9.67 10.23
CA VAL A 372 14.76 -10.07 9.73
C VAL A 372 13.76 -9.10 10.32
N VAL A 373 12.98 -8.44 9.47
CA VAL A 373 11.84 -7.62 9.88
C VAL A 373 10.63 -8.02 9.09
N GLY A 374 9.44 -8.02 9.69
CA GLY A 374 8.28 -8.52 9.01
C GLY A 374 7.03 -8.47 9.85
N GLY A 375 5.98 -9.13 9.39
CA GLY A 375 4.75 -9.25 10.15
C GLY A 375 3.72 -10.14 9.48
N LEU A 376 2.73 -10.48 10.29
CA LEU A 376 1.50 -11.13 9.91
C LEU A 376 0.56 -10.10 9.27
N ASP A 377 0.15 -10.34 8.04
CA ASP A 377 -0.99 -9.66 7.43
C ASP A 377 -2.22 -10.58 7.52
N PRO A 378 -3.44 -10.03 7.69
CA PRO A 378 -4.66 -10.84 7.57
C PRO A 378 -4.67 -11.63 6.26
N ALA A 379 -5.28 -12.81 6.26
CA ALA A 379 -5.71 -13.40 5.01
C ALA A 379 -6.52 -12.37 4.24
N VAL A 380 -6.24 -12.29 2.95
CA VAL A 380 -7.15 -11.65 2.04
C VAL A 380 -8.36 -12.58 1.97
N ALA A 381 -9.50 -12.11 2.46
CA ALA A 381 -10.74 -12.87 2.43
C ALA A 381 -11.01 -13.39 1.02
N GLU A 382 -11.61 -14.58 0.93
CA GLU A 382 -12.12 -15.11 -0.33
C GLU A 382 -13.31 -14.27 -0.77
N GLY A 383 -13.01 -13.16 -1.46
CA GLY A 383 -13.98 -12.29 -2.09
C GLY A 383 -14.06 -12.54 -3.59
N ARG A 384 -15.12 -12.01 -4.20
CA ARG A 384 -15.28 -11.97 -5.66
C ARG A 384 -14.09 -11.24 -6.27
N LEU A 385 -13.50 -11.84 -7.30
CA LEU A 385 -12.38 -11.22 -8.01
C LEU A 385 -12.90 -10.05 -8.84
N LYS A 386 -12.42 -8.84 -8.57
CA LYS A 386 -12.86 -7.62 -9.27
C LYS A 386 -11.98 -7.29 -10.46
N SER A 387 -10.67 -7.32 -10.23
CA SER A 387 -9.68 -7.05 -11.27
C SER A 387 -8.36 -7.72 -10.94
N LEU A 388 -7.54 -7.91 -11.96
CA LEU A 388 -6.21 -8.49 -11.84
C LEU A 388 -5.24 -7.70 -12.74
N THR A 389 -4.13 -7.26 -12.18
CA THR A 389 -3.02 -6.68 -12.93
C THR A 389 -1.92 -7.72 -13.01
N ILE A 390 -1.59 -8.20 -14.21
CA ILE A 390 -0.54 -9.19 -14.44
C ILE A 390 0.59 -8.55 -15.23
N LYS A 391 1.83 -8.75 -14.80
CA LYS A 391 3.03 -8.48 -15.59
C LYS A 391 3.59 -9.79 -16.11
N PHE A 392 3.53 -9.97 -17.42
CA PHE A 392 4.20 -11.07 -18.12
C PHE A 392 5.59 -10.59 -18.56
N GLU A 393 6.63 -11.12 -17.92
CA GLU A 393 8.01 -10.85 -18.33
C GLU A 393 8.23 -11.47 -19.71
N ASN A 394 8.65 -10.65 -20.68
CA ASN A 394 8.88 -11.09 -22.06
C ASN A 394 7.66 -11.84 -22.66
N GLY A 395 6.43 -11.41 -22.38
CA GLY A 395 5.19 -12.08 -22.80
C GLY A 395 4.80 -11.92 -24.28
N LEU A 396 5.37 -10.97 -25.03
CA LEU A 396 5.01 -10.68 -26.43
C LEU A 396 6.14 -11.04 -27.40
N SER A 397 5.86 -11.23 -28.68
CA SER A 397 6.90 -11.56 -29.67
C SER A 397 7.33 -10.31 -30.45
N GLY A 398 8.46 -10.39 -31.16
CA GLY A 398 8.91 -9.37 -32.13
C GLY A 398 10.13 -8.58 -31.67
N GLY A 399 9.94 -7.66 -30.72
CA GLY A 399 10.99 -6.77 -30.25
C GLY A 399 12.01 -7.47 -29.37
N ASN A 400 12.88 -6.69 -28.73
CA ASN A 400 13.72 -7.24 -27.66
C ASN A 400 12.87 -7.54 -26.40
N GLU A 401 13.43 -8.28 -25.44
CA GLU A 401 12.75 -8.73 -24.22
C GLU A 401 12.02 -7.61 -23.44
N TYR A 402 12.57 -6.40 -23.46
CA TYR A 402 11.99 -5.23 -22.80
C TYR A 402 10.73 -4.72 -23.52
N GLN A 403 10.73 -4.72 -24.86
CA GLN A 403 9.58 -4.30 -25.65
C GLN A 403 8.47 -5.35 -25.54
N ASN A 404 8.88 -6.59 -25.31
CA ASN A 404 8.01 -7.74 -25.20
C ASN A 404 7.34 -7.89 -23.83
N ARG A 405 7.66 -7.05 -22.83
CA ARG A 405 6.93 -7.04 -21.55
C ARG A 405 5.48 -6.60 -21.76
N ALA A 406 4.56 -7.29 -21.09
CA ALA A 406 3.14 -6.93 -21.12
C ALA A 406 2.61 -6.72 -19.70
N PHE A 407 2.07 -5.54 -19.43
CA PHE A 407 1.24 -5.25 -18.27
C PHE A 407 -0.21 -5.35 -18.70
N ILE A 408 -0.88 -6.41 -18.26
CA ILE A 408 -2.28 -6.69 -18.58
C ILE A 408 -3.13 -6.38 -17.37
N ASN A 409 -4.03 -5.40 -17.50
CA ASN A 409 -5.05 -5.11 -16.51
C ASN A 409 -6.36 -5.71 -16.98
N VAL A 410 -6.88 -6.72 -16.28
CA VAL A 410 -8.15 -7.38 -16.60
C VAL A 410 -9.25 -6.97 -15.63
N GLN A 411 -10.46 -6.81 -16.18
CA GLN A 411 -11.70 -6.62 -15.45
C GLN A 411 -12.45 -7.95 -15.41
N LEU A 412 -13.05 -8.27 -14.27
CA LEU A 412 -13.69 -9.55 -14.01
C LEU A 412 -15.17 -9.35 -13.61
N ASP A 413 -16.02 -10.32 -13.92
CA ASP A 413 -17.44 -10.33 -13.55
C ASP A 413 -17.71 -10.77 -12.09
N GLY A 414 -16.66 -10.88 -11.26
CA GLY A 414 -16.74 -11.39 -9.90
C GLY A 414 -16.82 -12.93 -9.78
N GLN A 415 -17.11 -13.66 -10.86
CA GLN A 415 -16.96 -15.13 -10.94
C GLN A 415 -15.61 -15.55 -11.54
N GLY A 416 -14.79 -14.56 -11.91
CA GLY A 416 -13.48 -14.77 -12.50
C GLY A 416 -13.49 -14.84 -14.03
N VAL A 417 -14.61 -14.55 -14.69
CA VAL A 417 -14.62 -14.44 -16.16
C VAL A 417 -14.10 -13.07 -16.56
N VAL A 418 -13.20 -13.03 -17.55
CA VAL A 418 -12.65 -11.79 -18.08
C VAL A 418 -13.69 -11.10 -18.97
N ILE A 419 -14.09 -9.90 -18.57
CA ILE A 419 -15.08 -9.08 -19.30
C ILE A 419 -14.44 -7.92 -20.08
N GLY A 420 -13.15 -7.70 -19.91
CA GLY A 420 -12.40 -6.68 -20.62
C GLY A 420 -11.04 -6.42 -19.99
N GLY A 421 -10.30 -5.47 -20.56
CA GLY A 421 -9.00 -5.07 -20.06
C GLY A 421 -8.13 -4.37 -21.08
N LYS A 422 -6.93 -3.97 -20.62
CA LYS A 422 -5.94 -3.27 -21.43
C LYS A 422 -4.57 -3.92 -21.29
N VAL A 423 -3.84 -3.97 -22.39
CA VAL A 423 -2.41 -4.28 -22.43
C VAL A 423 -1.61 -2.99 -22.55
N SER A 424 -0.52 -2.90 -21.80
CA SER A 424 0.38 -1.75 -21.83
C SER A 424 1.82 -2.19 -21.60
N ASN A 425 2.76 -1.32 -21.94
CA ASN A 425 4.18 -1.48 -21.66
C ASN A 425 4.68 -0.15 -21.06
N ASN A 426 5.46 -0.23 -19.98
CA ASN A 426 5.94 0.95 -19.26
C ASN A 426 7.11 1.66 -19.96
N HIS A 427 7.49 1.20 -21.15
CA HIS A 427 8.65 1.69 -21.84
C HIS A 427 8.50 1.86 -23.36
N THR A 428 7.50 1.24 -23.97
CA THR A 428 7.16 1.49 -25.37
C THR A 428 5.71 1.93 -25.49
N ALA A 429 5.40 2.68 -26.54
CA ALA A 429 4.00 2.88 -26.93
C ALA A 429 3.45 1.51 -27.34
N LEU A 430 2.71 0.87 -26.44
CA LEU A 430 1.99 -0.37 -26.66
C LEU A 430 0.52 -0.11 -26.40
N ASP A 431 -0.32 -0.47 -27.36
CA ASP A 431 -1.77 -0.44 -27.22
C ASP A 431 -2.34 -1.81 -27.55
N GLY A 432 -3.20 -2.30 -26.67
CA GLY A 432 -3.81 -3.60 -26.80
C GLY A 432 -5.00 -3.75 -25.88
N SER A 433 -5.92 -4.61 -26.27
CA SER A 433 -7.14 -4.90 -25.53
C SER A 433 -7.16 -6.35 -25.07
N VAL A 434 -7.94 -6.61 -24.02
CA VAL A 434 -8.22 -7.97 -23.55
C VAL A 434 -9.66 -8.29 -23.91
N SER A 435 -9.87 -9.42 -24.58
CA SER A 435 -11.16 -9.82 -25.13
C SER A 435 -11.79 -11.03 -24.45
N GLY A 436 -11.04 -11.74 -23.61
CA GLY A 436 -11.55 -12.94 -22.94
C GLY A 436 -10.53 -13.61 -22.05
N GLY A 437 -10.95 -14.72 -21.43
CA GLY A 437 -10.17 -15.48 -20.48
C GLY A 437 -10.94 -15.80 -19.20
N SER A 438 -10.25 -16.45 -18.27
CA SER A 438 -10.79 -16.79 -16.95
C SER A 438 -9.68 -16.74 -15.90
N VAL A 439 -10.05 -16.44 -14.67
CA VAL A 439 -9.16 -16.32 -13.52
C VAL A 439 -9.78 -17.05 -12.35
N ARG A 440 -9.00 -17.88 -11.68
CA ARG A 440 -9.41 -18.53 -10.42
C ARG A 440 -8.30 -18.47 -9.40
N ILE A 441 -8.68 -18.35 -8.14
CA ILE A 441 -7.78 -18.54 -7.00
C ILE A 441 -8.36 -19.65 -6.15
N VAL A 442 -7.63 -20.75 -6.01
CA VAL A 442 -8.03 -21.94 -5.23
C VAL A 442 -6.82 -22.40 -4.44
N ASP A 443 -6.99 -22.61 -3.13
CA ASP A 443 -5.95 -23.12 -2.23
C ASP A 443 -4.62 -22.36 -2.32
N GLY A 444 -4.69 -21.03 -2.38
CA GLY A 444 -3.50 -20.17 -2.49
C GLY A 444 -2.77 -20.28 -3.84
N ARG A 445 -3.41 -20.81 -4.89
CA ARG A 445 -2.89 -20.82 -6.26
C ARG A 445 -3.73 -19.94 -7.17
N LEU A 446 -3.07 -19.05 -7.91
CA LEU A 446 -3.67 -18.27 -8.99
C LEU A 446 -3.48 -19.04 -10.30
N ALA A 447 -4.57 -19.28 -11.03
CA ALA A 447 -4.51 -19.88 -12.35
C ALA A 447 -5.50 -19.20 -13.30
N GLY A 448 -5.18 -19.15 -14.59
CA GLY A 448 -6.10 -18.57 -15.55
C GLY A 448 -5.61 -18.57 -16.98
N THR A 449 -6.47 -18.04 -17.84
CA THR A 449 -6.20 -17.72 -19.23
C THR A 449 -6.53 -16.27 -19.51
N VAL A 450 -5.80 -15.64 -20.42
CA VAL A 450 -6.08 -14.30 -20.92
C VAL A 450 -5.89 -14.29 -22.42
N GLU A 451 -6.86 -13.74 -23.13
CA GLU A 451 -6.78 -13.48 -24.56
C GLU A 451 -6.62 -11.99 -24.80
N ALA A 452 -5.54 -11.61 -25.47
CA ALA A 452 -5.24 -10.22 -25.76
C ALA A 452 -5.02 -9.99 -27.25
N THR A 453 -5.45 -8.83 -27.76
CA THR A 453 -5.13 -8.37 -29.11
C THR A 453 -4.20 -7.19 -29.02
N ILE A 454 -3.02 -7.32 -29.59
CA ILE A 454 -1.99 -6.28 -29.62
C ILE A 454 -2.09 -5.51 -30.94
N GLY A 455 -2.19 -4.19 -30.85
CA GLY A 455 -2.27 -3.29 -32.00
C GLY A 455 -0.91 -3.08 -32.69
N ALA A 456 -0.92 -2.24 -33.74
CA ALA A 456 0.30 -1.86 -34.45
C ALA A 456 1.08 -0.79 -33.67
N ALA A 457 1.81 -1.20 -32.63
CA ALA A 457 2.68 -0.33 -31.84
C ALA A 457 3.83 -1.10 -31.16
N GLY A 458 4.95 -0.42 -30.88
CA GLY A 458 5.94 -0.89 -29.90
C GLY A 458 6.96 -1.96 -30.33
N LYS A 459 7.24 -2.16 -31.63
CA LYS A 459 8.08 -3.25 -32.19
C LYS A 459 7.62 -4.68 -31.82
N THR A 460 6.46 -4.82 -31.17
CA THR A 460 5.87 -6.13 -30.87
C THR A 460 5.08 -6.66 -32.06
N THR A 461 4.98 -7.97 -32.20
CA THR A 461 4.18 -8.61 -33.25
C THR A 461 2.70 -8.32 -32.98
N THR A 462 2.04 -7.67 -33.93
CA THR A 462 0.60 -7.36 -33.90
C THR A 462 -0.23 -8.63 -34.06
N GLY A 463 -1.37 -8.70 -33.36
CA GLY A 463 -2.33 -9.80 -33.50
C GLY A 463 -2.81 -10.34 -32.17
N ARG A 464 -3.48 -11.50 -32.23
CA ARG A 464 -4.05 -12.18 -31.05
C ARG A 464 -2.99 -13.04 -30.35
N TYR A 465 -2.91 -12.89 -29.03
CA TYR A 465 -2.11 -13.68 -28.13
C TYR A 465 -3.02 -14.43 -27.15
N GLN A 466 -2.63 -15.64 -26.78
CA GLN A 466 -3.28 -16.41 -25.74
C GLN A 466 -2.28 -16.76 -24.65
N PHE A 467 -2.56 -16.31 -23.43
CA PHE A 467 -1.76 -16.58 -22.24
C PHE A 467 -2.47 -17.63 -21.39
N THR A 468 -1.73 -18.61 -20.90
CA THR A 468 -2.15 -19.53 -19.83
C THR A 468 -1.13 -19.41 -18.71
N TYR A 469 -1.57 -19.24 -17.48
CA TYR A 469 -0.68 -19.00 -16.36
C TYR A 469 -1.13 -19.71 -15.10
N GLU A 470 -0.16 -20.06 -14.27
CA GLU A 470 -0.37 -20.67 -12.96
C GLU A 470 0.76 -20.28 -12.01
N GLY A 471 0.40 -19.97 -10.76
CA GLY A 471 1.34 -19.55 -9.75
C GLY A 471 0.82 -19.64 -8.33
N VAL A 472 1.71 -19.35 -7.39
CA VAL A 472 1.40 -19.20 -5.97
C VAL A 472 0.83 -17.81 -5.75
N ALA A 473 -0.27 -17.72 -4.99
CA ALA A 473 -0.89 -16.48 -4.55
C ALA A 473 -0.73 -16.33 -3.03
N VAL A 474 -0.08 -15.25 -2.60
CA VAL A 474 0.02 -14.84 -1.19
C VAL A 474 -0.68 -13.51 -1.05
N GLY A 475 -1.89 -13.55 -0.50
CA GLY A 475 -2.79 -12.41 -0.40
C GLY A 475 -3.17 -11.80 -1.73
N ASN A 476 -2.86 -10.52 -1.88
CA ASN A 476 -3.15 -9.77 -3.10
C ASN A 476 -2.03 -9.87 -4.13
N LEU A 477 -1.00 -10.66 -3.88
CA LEU A 477 0.10 -10.85 -4.81
C LEU A 477 0.14 -12.30 -5.28
N ALA A 478 0.55 -12.50 -6.52
CA ALA A 478 0.79 -13.83 -7.05
C ALA A 478 2.02 -13.84 -7.96
N THR A 479 2.65 -15.01 -8.08
CA THR A 479 3.72 -15.23 -9.05
C THR A 479 3.77 -16.68 -9.50
N GLY A 480 4.22 -16.89 -10.73
CA GLY A 480 4.40 -18.24 -11.25
C GLY A 480 4.91 -18.23 -12.69
N GLY A 481 4.58 -19.30 -13.40
CA GLY A 481 4.90 -19.48 -14.79
C GLY A 481 3.72 -19.15 -15.69
N PHE A 482 4.00 -18.78 -16.93
CA PHE A 482 2.99 -18.70 -17.97
C PHE A 482 3.52 -19.29 -19.27
N THR A 483 2.62 -19.78 -20.10
CA THR A 483 2.84 -20.09 -21.50
C THR A 483 2.01 -19.14 -22.34
N VAL A 484 2.61 -18.58 -23.39
CA VAL A 484 1.92 -17.75 -24.36
C VAL A 484 2.07 -18.33 -25.75
N THR A 485 0.96 -18.32 -26.50
CA THR A 485 0.93 -18.59 -27.93
C THR A 485 0.77 -17.25 -28.66
N ASP A 486 1.70 -16.94 -29.55
CA ASP A 486 1.71 -15.70 -30.31
C ASP A 486 0.87 -15.80 -31.61
N PRO A 487 0.70 -14.69 -32.37
CA PRO A 487 -0.11 -14.69 -33.59
C PRO A 487 0.36 -15.65 -34.69
N ALA A 488 1.63 -16.06 -34.68
CA ALA A 488 2.20 -17.03 -35.61
C ALA A 488 2.06 -18.48 -35.09
N GLY A 489 1.46 -18.67 -33.92
CA GLY A 489 1.32 -19.97 -33.27
C GLY A 489 2.57 -20.42 -32.51
N VAL A 490 3.59 -19.56 -32.36
CA VAL A 490 4.79 -19.88 -31.62
C VAL A 490 4.49 -19.84 -30.13
N GLN A 491 4.87 -20.92 -29.43
CA GLN A 491 4.75 -21.01 -27.98
C GLN A 491 6.06 -20.66 -27.28
N LYS A 492 5.94 -19.92 -26.18
CA LYS A 492 7.04 -19.68 -25.25
C LYS A 492 6.54 -19.72 -23.81
N SER A 493 7.43 -20.02 -22.89
CA SER A 493 7.11 -20.06 -21.46
C SER A 493 8.07 -19.20 -20.68
N GLU A 494 7.52 -18.43 -19.75
CA GLU A 494 8.22 -17.39 -18.99
C GLU A 494 7.56 -17.22 -17.61
N ARG A 495 7.88 -16.15 -16.89
CA ARG A 495 7.35 -15.86 -15.55
C ARG A 495 6.48 -14.63 -15.47
N PHE A 496 5.57 -14.66 -14.51
CA PHE A 496 4.71 -13.53 -14.21
C PHE A 496 4.73 -13.18 -12.73
N TRP A 497 4.36 -11.94 -12.45
CA TRP A 497 3.77 -11.58 -11.16
C TRP A 497 2.44 -10.87 -11.40
N ALA A 498 1.55 -10.93 -10.41
CA ALA A 498 0.26 -10.29 -10.48
C ALA A 498 -0.13 -9.63 -9.15
N ALA A 499 -0.96 -8.60 -9.25
CA ALA A 499 -1.68 -7.99 -8.14
C ALA A 499 -3.18 -8.23 -8.32
N VAL A 500 -3.81 -8.81 -7.31
CA VAL A 500 -5.22 -9.19 -7.27
C VAL A 500 -5.99 -8.11 -6.50
N ALA A 501 -7.12 -7.66 -7.06
CA ALA A 501 -8.09 -6.86 -6.34
C ALA A 501 -9.39 -7.65 -6.15
N ARG A 502 -9.87 -7.68 -4.91
CA ARG A 502 -11.12 -8.34 -4.52
C ARG A 502 -12.15 -7.31 -4.03
N GLU A 503 -13.42 -7.66 -4.14
CA GLU A 503 -14.53 -6.89 -3.58
C GLU A 503 -14.63 -6.98 -2.06
#